data_AF-A0A264Y472-F1
#
_entry.id   AF-A0A264Y472-F1
#
_cell.length_a   1.000
_cell.length_b   1.000
_cell.length_c   1.000
_cell.angle_alpha   90.00
_cell.angle_beta   90.00
_cell.angle_gamma   90.00
#
_symmetry.space_group_name_H-M   'P 1'
#
loop_
_entity.id
_entity.type
_entity.pdbx_description
1 polymer ?
#
loop_
_entity_poly.entity_id
_entity_poly.type
_entity_poly.pdbx_seq_one_letter_code
_entity_poly.pdbx_strand_id
1 'polypeptide(L)'
;MDKLTKDCFQKMVDNNHSISFSLQKDYLPMWYMYGHYGNGIMLEFDRQKLFDKYNYRFLPCLYKDSTFFDDIISKFINFEYIDNFSALTQEEKVYMISLHTSLLISIIKNDYYQYENEVRIVGIGNKMGFDQEDKTEFFRVRNGEPIPYVKEYFSKDFLKSVWLGPSTQNKVLSKETIQSFLKSRGFDVDVVCSPIPFRS
;
A
#
# COMPACT_ATOMS: atom_id res chain seq x y z
N MET A 1 8.90 28.63 -0.11
CA MET A 1 8.05 27.96 0.89
C MET A 1 8.43 28.50 2.27
N ASP A 2 7.48 29.08 3.01
CA ASP A 2 7.73 29.61 4.34
C ASP A 2 7.92 28.48 5.38
N LYS A 3 8.38 28.84 6.59
CA LYS A 3 8.72 27.88 7.65
C LYS A 3 7.52 27.02 8.08
N LEU A 4 6.32 27.61 8.19
CA LEU A 4 5.12 26.89 8.61
C LEU A 4 4.77 25.82 7.56
N THR A 5 4.77 26.19 6.29
CA THR A 5 4.51 25.25 5.19
C THR A 5 5.53 24.11 5.16
N LYS A 6 6.81 24.40 5.33
CA LYS A 6 7.87 23.39 5.36
C LYS A 6 7.72 22.42 6.52
N ASP A 7 7.43 22.94 7.73
CA ASP A 7 7.29 22.13 8.94
C ASP A 7 6.02 21.24 8.88
N CYS A 8 4.90 21.77 8.36
CA CYS A 8 3.68 21.00 8.11
C CYS A 8 3.91 19.87 7.10
N PHE A 9 4.55 20.17 5.98
CA PHE A 9 4.82 19.17 4.95
C PHE A 9 5.76 18.07 5.45
N GLN A 10 6.86 18.44 6.12
CA GLN A 10 7.82 17.48 6.68
C GLN A 10 7.15 16.51 7.66
N LYS A 11 6.34 17.03 8.60
CA LYS A 11 5.59 16.21 9.56
C LYS A 11 4.64 15.22 8.89
N MET A 12 4.02 15.61 7.77
CA MET A 12 3.13 14.73 7.02
C MET A 12 3.88 13.66 6.24
N VAL A 13 5.07 13.96 5.70
CA VAL A 13 5.86 13.00 4.94
C VAL A 13 6.57 11.99 5.84
N ASP A 14 7.08 12.41 7.00
CA ASP A 14 7.90 11.58 7.90
C ASP A 14 7.17 10.36 8.47
N ASN A 15 5.83 10.34 8.46
CA ASN A 15 5.02 9.24 9.00
C ASN A 15 3.94 8.75 8.01
N ASN A 16 4.18 8.86 6.71
CA ASN A 16 3.21 8.48 5.68
C ASN A 16 3.53 7.11 5.09
N HIS A 17 3.35 6.05 5.88
CA HIS A 17 3.50 4.69 5.39
C HIS A 17 2.24 4.23 4.63
N SER A 18 2.42 3.32 3.68
CA SER A 18 1.32 2.70 2.95
C SER A 18 1.45 1.18 2.91
N ILE A 19 0.30 0.51 2.76
CA ILE A 19 0.24 -0.93 2.51
C ILE A 19 -0.31 -1.12 1.10
N SER A 20 0.47 -1.79 0.26
CA SER A 20 0.15 -2.03 -1.15
C SER A 20 -0.45 -3.41 -1.36
N PHE A 21 -1.55 -3.47 -2.09
CA PHE A 21 -2.20 -4.69 -2.56
C PHE A 21 -2.36 -4.64 -4.08
N SER A 22 -2.53 -5.80 -4.71
CA SER A 22 -2.86 -5.90 -6.12
C SER A 22 -4.29 -6.42 -6.28
N LEU A 23 -5.03 -5.86 -7.23
CA LEU A 23 -6.31 -6.41 -7.68
C LEU A 23 -6.13 -7.56 -8.68
N GLN A 24 -4.89 -7.83 -9.12
CA GLN A 24 -4.59 -8.98 -9.96
C GLN A 24 -4.59 -10.24 -9.10
N LYS A 25 -5.50 -11.16 -9.45
CA LYS A 25 -5.57 -12.47 -8.83
C LYS A 25 -4.88 -13.48 -9.73
N ASP A 26 -3.97 -14.26 -9.14
CA ASP A 26 -3.26 -15.34 -9.84
C ASP A 26 -2.69 -14.89 -11.20
N TYR A 27 -1.73 -13.95 -11.17
CA TYR A 27 -1.22 -13.29 -12.37
C TYR A 27 0.28 -13.51 -12.53
N LEU A 28 0.70 -13.95 -13.72
CA LEU A 28 2.06 -14.44 -13.97
C LEU A 28 3.18 -13.41 -13.64
N PRO A 29 3.08 -12.12 -14.06
CA PRO A 29 4.05 -11.11 -13.66
C PRO A 29 4.16 -10.93 -12.14
N MET A 30 3.05 -11.05 -11.40
CA MET A 30 3.07 -10.93 -9.93
C MET A 30 3.75 -12.13 -9.28
N TRP A 31 3.53 -13.34 -9.79
CA TRP A 31 4.25 -14.53 -9.35
C TRP A 31 5.76 -14.44 -9.61
N TYR A 32 6.15 -13.87 -10.75
CA TYR A 32 7.55 -13.66 -11.09
C TYR A 32 8.21 -12.65 -10.15
N MET A 33 7.61 -11.47 -10.01
CA MET A 33 8.20 -10.33 -9.28
C MET A 33 8.10 -10.45 -7.76
N TYR A 34 6.95 -10.88 -7.24
CA TYR A 34 6.65 -10.89 -5.80
C TYR A 34 6.49 -12.31 -5.25
N GLY A 35 6.11 -13.27 -6.08
CA GLY A 35 5.90 -14.66 -5.71
C GLY A 35 7.14 -15.55 -5.81
N HIS A 36 8.35 -14.99 -5.67
CA HIS A 36 9.63 -15.73 -5.74
C HIS A 36 9.71 -16.68 -6.94
N TYR A 37 9.56 -16.13 -8.16
CA TYR A 37 9.56 -16.90 -9.41
C TYR A 37 8.52 -18.04 -9.41
N GLY A 38 7.34 -17.78 -8.85
CA GLY A 38 6.22 -18.73 -8.77
C GLY A 38 6.30 -19.76 -7.65
N ASN A 39 7.29 -19.73 -6.75
CA ASN A 39 7.38 -20.64 -5.60
C ASN A 39 6.77 -20.07 -4.31
N GLY A 40 6.44 -18.78 -4.31
CA GLY A 40 5.94 -18.07 -3.14
C GLY A 40 4.48 -18.35 -2.83
N ILE A 41 3.97 -17.57 -1.88
CA ILE A 41 2.59 -17.62 -1.40
C ILE A 41 1.95 -16.25 -1.65
N MET A 42 0.71 -16.22 -2.14
CA MET A 42 -0.10 -15.02 -2.24
C MET A 42 -1.22 -15.06 -1.18
N LEU A 43 -1.43 -13.95 -0.49
CA LEU A 43 -2.50 -13.79 0.48
C LEU A 43 -3.66 -13.02 -0.17
N GLU A 44 -4.83 -13.65 -0.28
CA GLU A 44 -6.04 -12.98 -0.77
C GLU A 44 -6.78 -12.37 0.40
N PHE A 45 -7.02 -11.05 0.36
CA PHE A 45 -7.74 -10.33 1.39
C PHE A 45 -9.19 -10.01 0.97
N ASP A 46 -10.07 -9.91 1.96
CA ASP A 46 -11.43 -9.41 1.78
C ASP A 46 -11.39 -7.90 1.54
N ARG A 47 -11.67 -7.51 0.29
CA ARG A 47 -11.67 -6.11 -0.13
C ARG A 47 -12.71 -5.27 0.59
N GLN A 48 -13.89 -5.81 0.87
CA GLN A 48 -14.97 -5.05 1.50
C GLN A 48 -14.60 -4.75 2.95
N LYS A 49 -14.06 -5.73 3.69
CA LYS A 49 -13.59 -5.50 5.06
C LYS A 49 -12.45 -4.49 5.16
N LEU A 50 -11.52 -4.53 4.20
CA LEU A 50 -10.47 -3.51 4.09
C LEU A 50 -11.08 -2.12 3.83
N PHE A 51 -12.03 -2.02 2.91
CA PHE A 51 -12.73 -0.77 2.62
C PHE A 51 -13.52 -0.27 3.84
N ASP A 52 -14.27 -1.13 4.54
CA ASP A 52 -15.05 -0.74 5.70
C ASP A 52 -14.16 -0.23 6.84
N LYS A 53 -12.97 -0.83 7.01
CA LYS A 53 -12.01 -0.43 8.05
C LYS A 53 -11.26 0.87 7.72
N TYR A 54 -10.81 1.03 6.49
CA TYR A 54 -9.90 2.13 6.11
C TYR A 54 -10.56 3.24 5.28
N ASN A 55 -11.75 2.99 4.74
CA ASN A 55 -12.61 3.91 4.01
C ASN A 55 -11.83 4.73 2.96
N TYR A 56 -11.84 6.05 3.07
CA TYR A 56 -11.20 6.99 2.13
C TYR A 56 -9.66 6.85 2.05
N ARG A 57 -9.05 6.03 2.92
CA ARG A 57 -7.61 5.69 2.84
C ARG A 57 -7.32 4.49 1.96
N PHE A 58 -8.34 3.69 1.61
CA PHE A 58 -8.19 2.54 0.72
C PHE A 58 -8.45 2.96 -0.72
N LEU A 59 -7.39 3.34 -1.42
CA LEU A 59 -7.45 4.06 -2.70
C LEU A 59 -6.74 3.29 -3.82
N PRO A 60 -7.26 3.36 -5.07
CA PRO A 60 -6.53 2.84 -6.22
C PRO A 60 -5.30 3.69 -6.53
N CYS A 61 -4.24 3.05 -7.04
CA CYS A 61 -3.10 3.78 -7.56
C CYS A 61 -3.44 4.52 -8.85
N LEU A 62 -2.90 5.73 -9.00
CA LEU A 62 -2.97 6.53 -10.21
C LEU A 62 -1.67 6.32 -11.00
N TYR A 63 -1.80 5.70 -12.16
CA TYR A 63 -0.68 5.43 -13.06
C TYR A 63 -0.45 6.62 -13.99
N LYS A 64 0.75 7.18 -13.91
CA LYS A 64 1.15 8.37 -14.66
C LYS A 64 2.59 8.26 -15.13
N ASP A 65 2.89 8.89 -16.26
CA ASP A 65 4.24 8.95 -16.82
C ASP A 65 5.09 10.01 -16.10
N SER A 66 6.37 10.09 -16.43
CA SER A 66 7.30 11.08 -15.87
C SER A 66 6.84 12.52 -16.11
N THR A 67 6.20 12.81 -17.25
CA THR A 67 5.79 14.16 -17.62
C THR A 67 4.75 14.73 -16.66
N PHE A 68 3.81 13.89 -16.20
CA PHE A 68 2.86 14.28 -15.17
C PHE A 68 3.54 14.65 -13.84
N PHE A 69 4.57 13.91 -13.42
CA PHE A 69 5.29 14.24 -12.18
C PHE A 69 6.01 15.58 -12.30
N ASP A 70 6.67 15.83 -13.44
CA ASP A 70 7.35 17.09 -13.70
C ASP A 70 6.37 18.26 -13.72
N ASP A 71 5.20 18.09 -14.35
CA ASP A 71 4.12 19.08 -14.38
C ASP A 71 3.57 19.36 -12.98
N ILE A 72 3.28 18.32 -12.19
CA ILE A 72 2.80 18.45 -10.80
C ILE A 72 3.84 19.19 -9.94
N ILE A 73 5.11 18.81 -10.00
CA ILE A 73 6.19 19.47 -9.24
C ILE A 73 6.29 20.94 -9.65
N SER A 74 6.26 21.24 -10.95
CA SER A 74 6.33 22.61 -11.46
C SER A 74 5.14 23.47 -11.01
N LYS A 75 3.93 22.89 -10.95
CA LYS A 75 2.71 23.56 -10.49
C LYS A 75 2.68 23.71 -8.98
N PHE A 76 3.22 22.76 -8.22
CA PHE A 76 3.36 22.88 -6.77
C PHE A 76 4.31 24.00 -6.36
N ILE A 77 5.43 24.14 -7.06
CA ILE A 77 6.42 25.20 -6.79
C ILE A 77 5.83 26.58 -7.10
N ASN A 78 4.99 26.67 -8.13
CA ASN A 78 4.37 27.91 -8.59
C ASN A 78 2.90 28.05 -8.19
N PHE A 79 2.45 27.32 -7.17
CA PHE A 79 1.04 27.28 -6.81
C PHE A 79 0.59 28.62 -6.20
N GLU A 80 -0.08 29.44 -7.00
CA GLU A 80 -0.81 30.63 -6.51
C GLU A 80 -2.19 30.21 -6.00
N TYR A 81 -2.49 30.57 -4.77
CA TYR A 81 -3.76 30.24 -4.12
C TYR A 81 -4.92 30.91 -4.84
N ILE A 82 -5.74 30.14 -5.56
CA ILE A 82 -7.08 30.60 -5.94
C ILE A 82 -7.88 30.67 -4.64
N ASP A 83 -8.12 31.88 -4.14
CA ASP A 83 -8.71 32.14 -2.83
C ASP A 83 -10.23 31.87 -2.78
N ASN A 84 -10.61 30.60 -3.02
CA ASN A 84 -11.94 30.08 -2.71
C ASN A 84 -12.05 29.66 -1.23
N PHE A 85 -10.98 29.86 -0.43
CA PHE A 85 -10.87 29.48 0.98
C PHE A 85 -10.81 30.70 1.89
N SER A 86 -11.46 31.80 1.53
CA SER A 86 -11.43 33.05 2.32
C SER A 86 -11.89 32.87 3.78
N ALA A 87 -12.66 31.81 4.07
CA ALA A 87 -13.10 31.44 5.41
C ALA A 87 -12.04 30.70 6.27
N LEU A 88 -10.91 30.26 5.67
CA LEU A 88 -9.86 29.53 6.37
C LEU A 88 -8.69 30.45 6.74
N THR A 89 -8.11 30.20 7.91
CA THR A 89 -6.82 30.75 8.30
C THR A 89 -5.71 30.23 7.38
N GLN A 90 -4.56 30.93 7.35
CA GLN A 90 -3.42 30.48 6.56
C GLN A 90 -2.89 29.10 7.01
N GLU A 91 -2.93 28.82 8.31
CA GLU A 91 -2.54 27.52 8.87
C GLU A 91 -3.47 26.39 8.37
N GLU A 92 -4.78 26.61 8.40
CA GLU A 92 -5.77 25.65 7.88
C GLU A 92 -5.59 25.40 6.37
N LYS A 93 -5.31 26.45 5.58
CA LYS A 93 -5.02 26.32 4.15
C LYS A 93 -3.78 25.45 3.90
N VAL A 94 -2.68 25.76 4.59
CA VAL A 94 -1.41 25.02 4.48
C VAL A 94 -1.59 23.56 4.88
N TYR A 95 -2.32 23.32 5.98
CA TYR A 95 -2.64 21.98 6.46
C TYR A 95 -3.47 21.19 5.43
N MET A 96 -4.55 21.77 4.93
CA MET A 96 -5.41 21.11 3.93
C MET A 96 -4.64 20.76 2.66
N ILE A 97 -3.87 21.70 2.12
CA ILE A 97 -3.06 21.45 0.91
C ILE A 97 -2.04 20.35 1.16
N SER A 98 -1.34 20.41 2.28
CA SER A 98 -0.32 19.41 2.61
C SER A 98 -0.95 18.02 2.78
N LEU A 99 -2.12 17.90 3.42
CA LEU A 99 -2.85 16.64 3.58
C LEU A 99 -3.26 16.04 2.22
N HIS A 100 -3.85 16.85 1.35
CA HIS A 100 -4.27 16.41 0.01
C HIS A 100 -3.07 16.02 -0.86
N THR A 101 -1.97 16.77 -0.74
CA THR A 101 -0.72 16.50 -1.45
C THR A 101 -0.11 15.18 -0.99
N SER A 102 -0.05 14.94 0.32
CA SER A 102 0.45 13.69 0.87
C SER A 102 -0.40 12.50 0.43
N LEU A 103 -1.73 12.61 0.44
CA LEU A 103 -2.63 11.58 -0.08
C LEU A 103 -2.40 11.29 -1.56
N LEU A 104 -2.29 12.34 -2.38
CA LEU A 104 -2.05 12.22 -3.81
C LEU A 104 -0.71 11.52 -4.10
N ILE A 105 0.38 11.97 -3.47
CA ILE A 105 1.71 11.37 -3.63
C ILE A 105 1.71 9.89 -3.20
N SER A 106 0.96 9.54 -2.15
CA SER A 106 0.85 8.15 -1.68
C SER A 106 0.19 7.20 -2.67
N ILE A 107 -0.56 7.67 -3.67
CA ILE A 107 -1.26 6.82 -4.64
C ILE A 107 -0.71 6.91 -6.05
N ILE A 108 0.14 7.88 -6.37
CA ILE A 108 0.71 7.97 -7.72
C ILE A 108 1.81 6.89 -7.89
N LYS A 109 1.85 6.27 -9.06
CA LYS A 109 2.90 5.33 -9.48
C LYS A 109 3.22 5.53 -10.96
N ASN A 110 4.43 5.18 -11.34
CA ASN A 110 4.83 5.17 -12.75
C ASN A 110 3.97 4.16 -13.55
N ASP A 111 3.56 4.53 -14.76
CA ASP A 111 2.68 3.77 -15.64
C ASP A 111 3.24 2.44 -16.15
N TYR A 112 4.57 2.24 -16.19
CA TYR A 112 5.17 0.93 -16.46
C TYR A 112 4.70 -0.16 -15.48
N TYR A 113 4.20 0.22 -14.30
CA TYR A 113 3.67 -0.70 -13.29
C TYR A 113 2.15 -0.86 -13.33
N GLN A 114 1.47 -0.36 -14.37
CA GLN A 114 0.01 -0.45 -14.51
C GLN A 114 -0.50 -1.90 -14.44
N TYR A 115 0.32 -2.86 -14.88
CA TYR A 115 -0.01 -4.28 -14.81
C TYR A 115 -0.27 -4.78 -13.37
N GLU A 116 0.28 -4.12 -12.34
CA GLU A 116 0.05 -4.48 -10.95
C GLU A 116 -1.38 -4.22 -10.48
N ASN A 117 -2.11 -3.30 -11.14
CA ASN A 117 -3.47 -2.88 -10.77
C ASN A 117 -3.62 -2.67 -9.24
N GLU A 118 -2.78 -1.79 -8.70
CA GLU A 118 -2.50 -1.64 -7.28
C GLU A 118 -3.59 -0.81 -6.58
N VAL A 119 -3.90 -1.20 -5.34
CA VAL A 119 -4.69 -0.43 -4.38
C VAL A 119 -3.88 -0.31 -3.09
N ARG A 120 -3.95 0.84 -2.43
CA ARG A 120 -3.17 1.14 -1.22
C ARG A 120 -4.06 1.52 -0.07
N ILE A 121 -3.67 1.10 1.13
CA ILE A 121 -4.06 1.81 2.36
C ILE A 121 -2.99 2.86 2.62
N VAL A 122 -3.37 4.14 2.64
CA VAL A 122 -2.43 5.27 2.80
C VAL A 122 -2.46 5.89 4.20
N GLY A 123 -1.41 6.62 4.55
CA GLY A 123 -1.35 7.41 5.78
C GLY A 123 -1.21 6.59 7.07
N ILE A 124 -0.70 5.36 7.01
CA ILE A 124 -0.48 4.52 8.20
C ILE A 124 0.62 5.15 9.05
N GLY A 125 0.32 5.41 10.33
CA GLY A 125 1.19 6.10 11.27
C GLY A 125 1.10 7.63 11.24
N ASN A 126 0.29 8.22 10.34
CA ASN A 126 0.22 9.67 10.20
C ASN A 126 -0.76 10.29 11.24
N LYS A 127 -0.16 11.01 12.20
CA LYS A 127 -0.86 11.71 13.31
C LYS A 127 -1.64 12.94 12.88
N MET A 128 -1.26 13.54 11.75
CA MET A 128 -1.84 14.77 11.25
C MET A 128 -3.05 14.51 10.34
N GLY A 129 -3.73 13.38 10.47
CA GLY A 129 -4.93 13.17 9.68
C GLY A 129 -5.68 11.87 9.87
N PHE A 130 -5.02 10.77 10.26
CA PHE A 130 -5.63 9.45 10.14
C PHE A 130 -5.55 8.57 11.39
N ASP A 131 -4.37 8.47 12.01
CA ASP A 131 -4.16 7.62 13.18
C ASP A 131 -4.04 8.49 14.44
N GLN A 132 -4.76 8.14 15.51
CA GLN A 132 -4.77 8.90 16.77
C GLN A 132 -3.61 8.54 17.72
N GLU A 133 -3.01 7.36 17.52
CA GLU A 133 -1.95 6.82 18.36
C GLU A 133 -0.62 6.70 17.63
N ASP A 134 0.47 6.87 18.38
CA ASP A 134 1.82 6.71 17.88
C ASP A 134 2.10 5.25 17.55
N LYS A 135 2.43 4.99 16.29
CA LYS A 135 2.97 3.69 15.89
C LYS A 135 4.47 3.65 16.15
N THR A 136 4.92 2.59 16.81
CA THR A 136 6.34 2.31 16.94
C THR A 136 6.94 2.05 15.56
N GLU A 137 7.97 2.81 15.22
CA GLU A 137 8.79 2.58 14.05
C GLU A 137 9.78 1.43 14.31
N PHE A 138 9.91 0.55 13.32
CA PHE A 138 10.85 -0.57 13.29
C PHE A 138 11.74 -0.44 12.06
N PHE A 139 12.85 -1.18 12.04
CA PHE A 139 13.77 -1.22 10.91
C PHE A 139 13.97 -2.66 10.42
N ARG A 140 13.99 -2.83 9.10
CA ARG A 140 14.40 -4.08 8.44
C ARG A 140 15.61 -3.82 7.57
N VAL A 141 16.48 -4.80 7.42
CA VAL A 141 17.64 -4.69 6.52
C VAL A 141 17.28 -5.28 5.16
N ARG A 142 17.49 -4.51 4.09
CA ARG A 142 17.41 -4.99 2.71
C ARG A 142 18.65 -4.51 1.97
N ASN A 143 19.40 -5.43 1.37
CA ASN A 143 20.66 -5.12 0.67
C ASN A 143 21.68 -4.33 1.52
N GLY A 144 21.70 -4.55 2.85
CA GLY A 144 22.59 -3.84 3.78
C GLY A 144 22.06 -2.49 4.27
N GLU A 145 20.95 -1.99 3.72
CA GLU A 145 20.36 -0.72 4.11
C GLU A 145 19.22 -0.91 5.13
N PRO A 146 19.19 -0.11 6.21
CA PRO A 146 18.06 -0.07 7.12
C PRO A 146 16.87 0.65 6.47
N ILE A 147 15.74 -0.03 6.39
CA ILE A 147 14.48 0.51 5.86
C ILE A 147 13.48 0.61 7.02
N PRO A 148 12.96 1.82 7.31
CA PRO A 148 11.94 2.01 8.32
C PRO A 148 10.59 1.40 7.89
N TYR A 149 9.84 0.88 8.86
CA TYR A 149 8.48 0.42 8.69
C TYR A 149 7.70 0.47 10.01
N VAL A 150 6.38 0.61 9.89
CA VAL A 150 5.45 0.48 11.03
C VAL A 150 4.65 -0.82 10.90
N LYS A 151 4.15 -1.34 12.02
CA LYS A 151 3.30 -2.53 12.02
C LYS A 151 1.82 -2.14 11.97
N GLU A 152 1.10 -2.74 11.02
CA GLU A 152 -0.35 -2.71 10.94
C GLU A 152 -0.87 -4.14 11.13
N TYR A 153 -1.89 -4.30 11.97
CA TYR A 153 -2.46 -5.60 12.27
C TYR A 153 -3.88 -5.68 11.71
N PHE A 154 -4.11 -6.72 10.92
CA PHE A 154 -5.44 -7.07 10.44
C PHE A 154 -6.03 -8.17 11.32
N SER A 155 -7.35 -8.13 11.50
CA SER A 155 -8.06 -9.26 12.07
C SER A 155 -7.97 -10.45 11.12
N LYS A 156 -7.98 -11.67 11.68
CA LYS A 156 -7.77 -12.90 10.89
C LYS A 156 -8.82 -13.09 9.80
N ASP A 157 -10.03 -12.61 10.05
CA ASP A 157 -11.17 -12.69 9.13
C ASP A 157 -11.03 -11.78 7.90
N PHE A 158 -10.00 -10.92 7.84
CA PHE A 158 -9.65 -10.15 6.64
C PHE A 158 -8.95 -11.03 5.60
N LEU A 159 -8.30 -12.11 6.03
CA LEU A 159 -7.72 -13.08 5.11
C LEU A 159 -8.85 -13.96 4.56
N LYS A 160 -8.97 -14.01 3.24
CA LYS A 160 -10.00 -14.77 2.54
C LYS A 160 -9.48 -16.13 2.09
N SER A 161 -8.28 -16.17 1.55
CA SER A 161 -7.62 -17.42 1.15
C SER A 161 -6.11 -17.25 1.02
N VAL A 162 -5.41 -18.37 0.93
CA VAL A 162 -3.97 -18.45 0.70
C VAL A 162 -3.71 -19.21 -0.59
N TRP A 163 -2.83 -18.70 -1.44
CA TRP A 163 -2.54 -19.27 -2.74
C TRP A 163 -1.10 -19.75 -2.81
N LEU A 164 -0.91 -21.01 -3.21
CA LEU A 164 0.38 -21.56 -3.57
C LEU A 164 0.73 -21.19 -5.00
N GLY A 165 1.96 -20.73 -5.18
CA GLY A 165 2.47 -20.35 -6.49
C GLY A 165 2.49 -21.51 -7.49
N PRO A 166 2.50 -21.19 -8.79
CA PRO A 166 2.35 -22.20 -9.83
C PRO A 166 3.55 -23.14 -9.96
N SER A 167 4.75 -22.73 -9.52
CA SER A 167 6.00 -23.50 -9.55
C SER A 167 6.19 -24.42 -8.34
N THR A 168 5.24 -24.43 -7.39
CA THR A 168 5.30 -25.34 -6.24
C THR A 168 5.32 -26.80 -6.72
N GLN A 169 6.40 -27.53 -6.42
CA GLN A 169 6.61 -28.90 -6.89
C GLN A 169 5.55 -29.88 -6.39
N ASN A 170 5.44 -30.07 -5.06
CA ASN A 170 4.45 -30.95 -4.46
C ASN A 170 3.24 -30.14 -3.99
N LYS A 171 2.36 -29.77 -4.94
CA LYS A 171 1.17 -28.95 -4.68
C LYS A 171 0.24 -29.57 -3.64
N VAL A 172 0.07 -30.89 -3.64
CA VAL A 172 -0.84 -31.61 -2.71
C VAL A 172 -0.31 -31.51 -1.28
N LEU A 173 0.91 -31.98 -1.03
CA LEU A 173 1.51 -31.96 0.31
C LEU A 173 1.66 -30.53 0.84
N SER A 174 2.08 -29.60 -0.02
CA SER A 174 2.23 -28.19 0.36
C SER A 174 0.88 -27.59 0.76
N LYS A 175 -0.18 -27.88 0.01
CA LYS A 175 -1.54 -27.43 0.34
C LYS A 175 -1.96 -27.96 1.71
N GLU A 176 -1.85 -29.26 1.95
CA GLU A 176 -2.23 -29.89 3.22
C GLU A 176 -1.43 -29.33 4.41
N THR A 177 -0.13 -29.14 4.22
CA THR A 177 0.77 -28.62 5.26
C THR A 177 0.41 -27.18 5.62
N ILE A 178 0.26 -26.30 4.63
CA ILE A 178 -0.12 -24.91 4.87
C ILE A 178 -1.54 -24.83 5.46
N GLN A 179 -2.47 -25.67 4.99
CA GLN A 179 -3.82 -25.74 5.54
C GLN A 179 -3.81 -26.12 7.02
N SER A 180 -3.03 -27.14 7.40
CA SER A 180 -2.85 -27.57 8.79
C SER A 180 -2.21 -26.47 9.64
N PHE A 181 -1.17 -25.81 9.12
CA PHE A 181 -0.52 -24.69 9.78
C PHE A 181 -1.50 -23.54 10.06
N LEU A 182 -2.29 -23.13 9.06
CA LEU A 182 -3.29 -22.06 9.22
C LEU A 182 -4.35 -22.42 10.27
N LYS A 183 -4.89 -23.63 10.23
CA LYS A 183 -5.85 -24.13 11.24
C LYS A 183 -5.25 -24.12 12.65
N SER A 184 -4.00 -24.56 12.82
CA SER A 184 -3.30 -24.52 14.12
C SER A 184 -3.14 -23.11 14.68
N ARG A 185 -3.15 -22.09 13.81
CA ARG A 185 -3.09 -20.67 14.17
C ARG A 185 -4.47 -20.03 14.25
N GLY A 186 -5.55 -20.80 14.14
CA GLY A 186 -6.93 -20.31 14.21
C GLY A 186 -7.35 -19.48 13.01
N PHE A 187 -6.80 -19.77 11.81
CA PHE A 187 -7.33 -19.26 10.55
C PHE A 187 -8.23 -20.33 9.92
N ASP A 188 -9.41 -19.90 9.49
CA ASP A 188 -10.37 -20.73 8.76
C ASP A 188 -10.51 -20.20 7.34
N VAL A 189 -9.50 -20.51 6.52
CA VAL A 189 -9.41 -20.05 5.13
C VAL A 189 -8.89 -21.17 4.25
N ASP A 190 -9.28 -21.17 2.98
CA ASP A 190 -8.83 -22.19 2.02
C ASP A 190 -7.41 -21.92 1.52
N VAL A 191 -6.67 -23.01 1.32
CA VAL A 191 -5.42 -23.01 0.55
C VAL A 191 -5.69 -23.50 -0.87
N VAL A 192 -5.40 -22.65 -1.84
CA VAL A 192 -5.64 -22.87 -3.28
C VAL A 192 -4.29 -22.98 -4.00
N CYS A 193 -4.21 -23.83 -5.03
CA CYS A 193 -3.03 -23.92 -5.87
C CYS A 193 -3.27 -23.13 -7.16
N SER A 194 -2.30 -22.29 -7.56
CA SER A 194 -2.36 -21.63 -8.86
C SER A 194 -2.44 -22.67 -10.00
N PRO A 195 -3.44 -22.56 -10.89
CA PRO A 195 -3.53 -23.35 -12.12
C PRO A 195 -2.60 -22.88 -13.25
N ILE A 196 -1.91 -21.73 -13.09
CA ILE A 196 -1.06 -21.20 -14.17
C ILE A 196 0.01 -22.23 -14.55
N PRO A 197 0.18 -22.54 -15.85
CA PRO A 197 1.29 -23.34 -16.32
C PRO A 197 2.55 -22.46 -16.33
N PHE A 198 3.30 -22.48 -15.24
CA PHE A 198 4.54 -21.72 -15.10
C PHE A 198 5.69 -22.50 -15.73
N ARG A 199 6.29 -21.93 -16.77
CA ARG A 199 7.47 -22.48 -17.41
C ARG A 199 8.69 -21.94 -16.67
N SER A 200 9.24 -22.75 -15.78
CA SER A 200 10.55 -22.54 -15.17
C SER A 200 11.67 -22.83 -16.15
#